data_AF-A0AAV3F205-F1
#
_entry.id   AF-A0AAV3F205-F1
#
_cell.length_a   1.000
_cell.length_b   1.000
_cell.length_c   1.000
_cell.angle_alpha   90.00
_cell.angle_beta   90.00
_cell.angle_gamma   90.00
#
_symmetry.space_group_name_H-M   'P 1'
#
loop_
_entity.id
_entity.type
_entity.pdbx_description
1 polymer ?
#
loop_
_entity_poly.entity_id
_entity_poly.type
_entity_poly.pdbx_seq_one_letter_code
_entity_poly.pdbx_strand_id
1 'polypeptide(L)'
;MANLFTFSAEFTSEEACRLHFKEQRDKLGVTCQRCGHDAHYWIQSRWSYKCKKCRSRMTLKSGTIMEHSKLSFLIWYKTMFLMTATKKGFSTLEIQK
;
A
#
# COMPACT_ATOMS: atom_id res chain seq x y z
N MET A 1 -12.81 -11.91 -12.58
CA MET A 1 -12.23 -10.97 -13.56
C MET A 1 -12.26 -9.60 -12.92
N ALA A 2 -11.11 -8.94 -12.75
CA ALA A 2 -11.09 -7.57 -12.21
C ALA A 2 -11.77 -6.63 -13.22
N ASN A 3 -12.86 -5.98 -12.81
CA ASN A 3 -13.60 -5.07 -13.67
C ASN A 3 -12.96 -3.67 -13.62
N LEU A 4 -12.48 -3.18 -14.76
CA LEU A 4 -11.88 -1.85 -14.92
C LEU A 4 -12.80 -0.72 -14.42
N PHE A 5 -14.11 -0.85 -14.63
CA PHE A 5 -15.08 0.16 -14.26
C PHE A 5 -15.22 0.29 -12.74
N THR A 6 -15.18 -0.82 -12.01
CA THR A 6 -15.24 -0.82 -10.54
C THR A 6 -13.96 -0.22 -9.94
N PHE A 7 -12.80 -0.62 -10.47
CA PHE A 7 -11.51 -0.09 -10.03
C PHE A 7 -11.38 1.42 -10.25
N SER A 8 -11.81 1.91 -11.43
CA SER A 8 -11.78 3.33 -11.75
C SER A 8 -12.77 4.17 -10.93
N ALA A 9 -13.85 3.56 -10.41
CA ALA A 9 -14.82 4.26 -9.57
C ALA A 9 -14.36 4.36 -8.11
N GLU A 10 -13.71 3.31 -7.58
CA GLU A 10 -13.28 3.24 -6.18
C GLU A 10 -11.92 3.92 -5.92
N PHE A 11 -11.01 3.91 -6.90
CA PHE A 11 -9.63 4.38 -6.73
C PHE A 11 -9.32 5.61 -7.59
N THR A 12 -10.09 6.67 -7.39
CA THR A 12 -9.95 7.96 -8.12
C THR A 12 -8.92 8.90 -7.49
N SER A 13 -8.66 8.78 -6.19
CA SER A 13 -7.79 9.70 -5.44
C SER A 13 -6.68 8.98 -4.67
N GLU A 14 -5.61 9.72 -4.40
CA GLU A 14 -4.49 9.26 -3.58
C GLU A 14 -4.95 8.95 -2.14
N GLU A 15 -5.88 9.73 -1.61
CA GLU A 15 -6.47 9.55 -0.28
C GLU A 15 -7.28 8.26 -0.20
N ALA A 16 -8.13 7.98 -1.19
CA ALA A 16 -8.92 6.76 -1.24
C ALA A 16 -8.02 5.51 -1.29
N CYS A 17 -6.98 5.54 -2.13
CA CYS A 17 -6.00 4.45 -2.22
C CYS A 17 -5.25 4.25 -0.90
N ARG A 18 -4.86 5.35 -0.23
CA ARG A 18 -4.19 5.29 1.08
C ARG A 18 -5.09 4.70 2.16
N LEU A 19 -6.35 5.11 2.22
CA LEU A 19 -7.31 4.62 3.21
C LEU A 19 -7.60 3.15 3.00
N HIS A 20 -7.95 2.74 1.78
CA HIS A 20 -8.18 1.34 1.46
C HIS A 20 -6.95 0.48 1.75
N PHE A 21 -5.75 0.94 1.38
CA PHE A 21 -4.53 0.19 1.67
C PHE A 21 -4.29 0.03 3.17
N LYS A 22 -4.55 1.07 3.97
CA LYS A 22 -4.47 1.01 5.44
C LYS A 22 -5.45 -0.03 6.00
N GLU A 23 -6.71 -0.03 5.55
CA GLU A 23 -7.69 -1.01 5.99
C GLU A 23 -7.26 -2.45 5.69
N GLN A 24 -6.72 -2.69 4.49
CA GLN A 24 -6.18 -4.01 4.15
C GLN A 24 -4.98 -4.39 5.03
N ARG A 25 -4.10 -3.43 5.35
CA ARG A 25 -2.98 -3.65 6.27
C ARG A 25 -3.43 -4.00 7.68
N ASP A 26 -4.43 -3.29 8.19
CA ASP A 26 -4.98 -3.55 9.53
C ASP A 26 -5.61 -4.94 9.60
N LYS A 27 -6.32 -5.37 8.55
CA LYS A 27 -6.89 -6.72 8.43
C LYS A 27 -5.84 -7.82 8.40
N LEU A 28 -4.75 -7.62 7.65
CA LEU A 28 -3.64 -8.58 7.57
C LEU A 28 -2.79 -8.62 8.86
N GLY A 29 -2.89 -7.59 9.69
CA GLY A 29 -2.03 -7.39 10.84
C GLY A 29 -0.69 -6.76 10.44
N VAL A 30 -0.23 -5.84 11.27
CA VAL A 30 1.07 -5.18 11.10
C VAL A 30 1.97 -5.67 12.21
N THR A 31 3.16 -6.17 11.86
CA THR A 31 4.17 -6.60 12.84
C THR A 31 5.37 -5.66 12.80
N CYS A 32 5.91 -5.34 13.98
CA CYS A 32 7.10 -4.50 14.08
C CYS A 32 8.35 -5.21 13.55
N GLN A 33 8.93 -4.70 12.46
CA GLN A 33 10.17 -5.24 11.87
C GLN A 33 11.39 -5.18 12.80
N ARG A 34 11.37 -4.33 13.83
CA ARG A 34 12.48 -4.20 14.78
C ARG A 34 12.42 -5.16 15.97
N CYS A 35 11.22 -5.52 16.42
CA CYS A 35 11.05 -6.26 17.68
C CYS A 35 10.00 -7.37 17.65
N GLY A 36 9.36 -7.61 16.52
CA GLY A 36 8.36 -8.67 16.32
C GLY A 36 7.00 -8.42 17.01
N HIS A 37 6.80 -7.29 17.67
CA HIS A 37 5.53 -7.01 18.36
C HIS A 37 4.45 -6.48 17.39
N ASP A 38 3.20 -6.87 17.64
CA ASP A 38 2.02 -6.64 16.80
C ASP A 38 1.11 -5.50 17.29
N ALA A 39 1.37 -4.93 18.47
CA ALA A 39 0.61 -3.78 18.96
C ALA A 39 1.23 -2.43 18.54
N HIS A 40 0.40 -1.55 17.97
CA HIS A 40 0.80 -0.23 17.48
C HIS A 40 -0.22 0.87 17.83
N TYR A 41 0.23 2.11 17.75
CA TYR A 41 -0.61 3.30 17.64
C TYR A 41 -0.64 3.78 16.18
N TRP A 42 -1.81 4.20 15.71
CA TRP A 42 -1.93 4.86 14.41
C TRP A 42 -1.64 6.37 14.53
N ILE A 43 -0.78 6.88 13.66
CA ILE A 43 -0.47 8.32 13.56
C ILE A 43 -0.97 8.83 12.22
N GLN A 44 -2.20 9.36 12.22
CA GLN A 44 -2.88 9.82 11.01
C GLN A 44 -2.11 10.92 10.27
N SER A 45 -1.56 11.91 11.00
CA SER A 45 -0.81 13.03 10.40
C SER A 45 0.45 12.61 9.62
N ARG A 46 0.96 11.42 9.88
CA ARG A 46 2.18 10.89 9.24
C ARG A 46 1.94 9.60 8.45
N TRP A 47 0.69 9.13 8.39
CA TRP A 47 0.33 7.85 7.77
C TRP A 47 1.26 6.70 8.19
N SER A 48 1.46 6.57 9.50
CA SER A 48 2.45 5.65 10.07
C SER A 48 1.94 4.95 11.32
N TYR A 49 2.39 3.71 11.50
CA TYR A 49 2.24 2.93 12.72
C TYR A 49 3.42 3.23 13.66
N LYS A 50 3.16 3.31 14.97
CA LYS A 50 4.19 3.40 16.01
C LYS A 50 4.07 2.21 16.95
N CYS A 51 5.11 1.39 17.05
CA CYS A 51 5.13 0.21 17.90
C CYS A 51 4.97 0.60 19.38
N LYS A 52 4.10 -0.10 20.12
CA LYS A 52 3.91 0.14 21.56
C LYS A 52 5.11 -0.29 22.42
N LYS A 53 5.86 -1.31 21.97
CA LYS A 53 7.01 -1.88 22.69
C LYS A 53 8.30 -1.08 22.46
N CYS A 54 8.81 -1.06 21.23
CA CYS A 54 10.11 -0.44 20.93
C CYS A 54 10.02 1.02 20.43
N ARG A 55 8.80 1.57 20.33
CA ARG A 55 8.53 2.94 19.84
C ARG A 55 9.02 3.24 18.41
N SER A 56 9.45 2.23 17.66
CA SER A 56 9.82 2.37 16.25
C SER A 56 8.60 2.79 15.43
N ARG A 57 8.87 3.58 14.38
CA ARG A 57 7.86 4.03 13.43
C ARG A 57 7.96 3.21 12.15
N MET A 58 6.82 2.83 11.61
CA MET A 58 6.69 2.15 10.33
C MET A 58 5.72 2.95 9.47
N THR A 59 6.15 3.30 8.27
CA THR A 59 5.24 3.96 7.32
C THR A 59 4.18 2.97 6.86
N LEU A 60 3.10 3.46 6.25
CA LEU A 60 2.10 2.60 5.66
C LEU A 60 2.68 1.60 4.62
N LYS A 61 3.77 2.00 3.92
CA LYS A 61 4.47 1.20 2.92
C LYS A 61 5.51 0.22 3.49
N SER A 62 5.88 0.34 4.77
CA SER A 62 6.97 -0.46 5.36
C SER A 62 6.66 -1.97 5.35
N GLY A 63 7.59 -2.81 4.90
CA GLY A 63 7.38 -4.24 4.73
C GLY A 63 6.43 -4.60 3.57
N THR A 64 6.43 -3.81 2.49
CA THR A 64 5.65 -4.08 1.27
C THR A 64 6.51 -3.86 0.04
N ILE A 65 6.05 -4.28 -1.14
CA ILE A 65 6.70 -3.98 -2.42
C ILE A 65 6.85 -2.47 -2.70
N MET A 66 6.07 -1.65 -2.01
CA MET A 66 6.10 -0.19 -2.13
C MET A 66 7.12 0.46 -1.19
N GLU A 67 7.81 -0.32 -0.35
CA GLU A 67 8.82 0.19 0.56
C GLU A 67 9.93 0.93 -0.22
N HIS A 68 10.33 2.10 0.28
CA HIS A 68 11.24 3.04 -0.38
C HIS A 68 10.79 3.63 -1.73
N SER A 69 9.62 3.26 -2.24
CA SER A 69 9.09 3.86 -3.48
C SER A 69 8.57 5.28 -3.25
N LYS A 70 9.04 6.20 -4.10
CA LYS A 70 8.55 7.59 -4.19
C LYS A 70 7.21 7.70 -4.95
N LEU A 71 6.75 6.63 -5.59
CA LEU A 71 5.49 6.63 -6.34
C LEU A 71 4.30 6.75 -5.39
N SER A 72 3.24 7.41 -5.87
CA SER A 72 2.00 7.57 -5.12
C SER A 72 1.24 6.23 -5.01
N PHE A 73 0.36 6.10 -4.02
CA PHE A 73 -0.52 4.92 -3.89
C PHE A 73 -1.41 4.75 -5.11
N LEU A 74 -1.90 5.85 -5.69
CA LEU A 74 -2.69 5.83 -6.92
C LEU A 74 -1.93 5.19 -8.08
N ILE A 75 -0.65 5.53 -8.26
CA ILE A 75 0.21 4.91 -9.29
C ILE A 75 0.33 3.40 -9.02
N TRP A 76 0.65 3.02 -7.79
CA TRP A 76 0.77 1.61 -7.41
C TRP A 76 -0.51 0.81 -7.65
N TYR A 77 -1.67 1.38 -7.32
CA TYR A 77 -2.96 0.78 -7.55
C TYR A 77 -3.20 0.58 -9.05
N LYS A 78 -2.92 1.60 -9.88
CA LYS A 78 -3.03 1.48 -11.35
C LYS A 78 -2.11 0.40 -11.90
N THR A 79 -0.87 0.31 -11.40
CA THR A 79 0.08 -0.73 -11.79
C THR A 79 -0.42 -2.12 -11.38
N MET A 80 -0.89 -2.30 -10.15
CA MET A 80 -1.48 -3.56 -9.68
C MET A 80 -2.66 -3.98 -10.55
N PHE A 81 -3.55 -3.04 -10.85
CA PHE A 81 -4.68 -3.28 -11.74
C PHE A 81 -4.21 -3.72 -13.13
N LEU A 82 -3.27 -2.99 -13.75
CA LEU A 82 -2.74 -3.29 -15.08
C LEU A 82 -2.09 -4.69 -15.12
N MET A 83 -1.33 -5.05 -14.09
CA MET A 83 -0.71 -6.38 -13.94
C MET A 83 -1.77 -7.49 -13.83
N THR A 84 -2.90 -7.25 -13.16
CA THR A 84 -3.99 -8.24 -13.03
C THR A 84 -4.92 -8.32 -14.24
N ALA A 85 -5.06 -7.23 -14.99
CA ALA A 85 -5.97 -7.14 -16.14
C ALA A 85 -5.40 -7.78 -17.42
N THR A 86 -4.10 -8.08 -17.46
CA THR A 86 -3.41 -8.53 -18.67
C THR A 86 -2.91 -9.96 -18.55
N LYS A 87 -3.26 -10.81 -19.53
CA LYS A 87 -2.82 -12.21 -19.61
C LYS A 87 -1.34 -12.37 -20.05
N LYS A 88 -0.67 -11.30 -20.46
CA LYS A 88 0.75 -11.25 -20.82
C LYS A 88 1.41 -10.18 -19.96
N GLY A 89 2.44 -10.54 -19.21
CA GLY A 89 3.16 -9.61 -18.34
C GLY A 89 3.81 -8.48 -19.16
N PHE A 90 3.76 -7.26 -18.62
CA PHE A 90 4.46 -6.11 -19.19
C PHE A 90 5.92 -6.08 -18.74
N SER A 91 6.81 -5.60 -19.62
CA SER A 91 8.18 -5.30 -19.25
C SER A 91 8.20 -4.10 -18.29
N THR A 92 9.11 -4.11 -17.30
CA THR A 92 9.30 -2.99 -16.36
C THR A 92 9.57 -1.67 -17.10
N LEU A 93 10.17 -1.74 -18.29
CA LEU A 93 10.44 -0.59 -19.15
C LEU A 93 9.17 0.03 -19.76
N GLU A 94 8.11 -0.74 -19.97
CA GLU A 94 6.83 -0.23 -20.51
C GLU A 94 6.00 0.49 -19.45
N ILE A 95 6.18 0.12 -18.18
CA ILE A 95 5.51 0.72 -17.02
C ILE A 95 6.23 2.03 -16.60
N GLN A 96 7.51 2.18 -16.94
CA GLN A 96 8.32 3.34 -16.58
C GLN A 96 8.06 4.52 -17.55
N LYS A 97 7.03 5.32 -17.29
CA LYS A 97 6.89 6.70 -17.82
C LYS A 97 6.36 7.64 -16.75
#